data_AF-A0A443DXA7-F1
#
_entry.id   AF-A0A443DXA7-F1
#
_cell.length_a   1.000
_cell.length_b   1.000
_cell.length_c   1.000
_cell.angle_alpha   90.00
_cell.angle_beta   90.00
_cell.angle_gamma   90.00
#
_symmetry.space_group_name_H-M   'P 1'
#
loop_
_entity.id
_entity.type
_entity.pdbx_description
1 polymer ?
#
loop_
_entity_poly.entity_id
_entity_poly.type
_entity_poly.pdbx_seq_one_letter_code
_entity_poly.pdbx_strand_id
1 'polypeptide(L)'
;MEDETGKPKPHLRLAVENDQKAIDQAWAKEAVGWPLRELAANIIRVVRGAGKSYEIAAQCVSVIKAFQHYRDTVGQWPSSWEIDQALSISREMHGQQTYDEAWQREQARDTVIRGALQVSASRLVGQNTQEQRGRSEMMDGLRELEQIREETRKRAAEEEKARRLSLKASASPSKKRGKRKTLTPRKKPDPDVSF
;
A
#
# COMPACT_ATOMS: atom_id res chain seq x y z
N MET A 1 24.23 22.45 -61.75
CA MET A 1 23.40 23.09 -60.72
C MET A 1 23.43 22.17 -59.53
N GLU A 2 24.22 22.58 -58.54
CA GLU A 2 24.25 22.01 -57.20
C GLU A 2 22.87 22.21 -56.56
N ASP A 3 22.40 21.19 -55.85
CA ASP A 3 21.61 21.40 -54.65
C ASP A 3 22.25 20.55 -53.55
N GLU A 4 22.95 21.27 -52.67
CA GLU A 4 23.58 20.79 -51.45
C GLU A 4 22.51 20.39 -50.43
N THR A 5 22.48 19.15 -49.99
CA THR A 5 22.23 18.75 -48.59
C THR A 5 22.34 17.22 -48.46
N GLY A 6 23.57 16.73 -48.53
CA GLY A 6 23.91 15.34 -48.22
C GLY A 6 23.82 15.03 -46.72
N LYS A 7 22.61 15.05 -46.14
CA LYS A 7 22.39 14.53 -44.78
C LYS A 7 22.02 13.04 -44.86
N PRO A 8 22.86 12.11 -44.37
CA PRO A 8 22.48 10.70 -44.31
C PRO A 8 21.28 10.52 -43.38
N LYS A 9 20.26 9.79 -43.84
CA LYS A 9 19.07 9.45 -43.07
C LYS A 9 19.51 8.69 -41.79
N PRO A 10 19.06 9.07 -40.58
CA PRO A 10 19.44 8.37 -39.36
C PRO A 10 18.93 6.92 -39.43
N HIS A 11 19.86 5.97 -39.33
CA HIS A 11 19.58 4.55 -39.39
C HIS A 11 18.73 4.12 -38.19
N LEU A 12 17.50 3.67 -38.45
CA LEU A 12 16.53 3.15 -37.47
C LEU A 12 16.97 1.88 -36.70
N ARG A 13 18.21 1.41 -36.88
CA ARG A 13 18.75 0.20 -36.23
C ARG A 13 19.14 0.42 -34.76
N LEU A 14 19.41 1.65 -34.35
CA LEU A 14 19.90 1.95 -33.00
C LEU A 14 18.82 1.79 -31.91
N ALA A 15 17.54 2.02 -32.24
CA ALA A 15 16.44 1.92 -31.27
C ALA A 15 16.12 0.46 -30.92
N VAL A 16 16.11 -0.43 -31.91
CA VAL A 16 15.79 -1.86 -31.74
C VAL A 16 16.88 -2.62 -30.96
N GLU A 17 18.16 -2.30 -31.19
CA GLU A 17 19.27 -2.91 -30.43
C GLU A 17 19.29 -2.47 -28.95
N ASN A 18 18.89 -1.23 -28.67
CA ASN A 18 18.74 -0.75 -27.30
C ASN A 18 17.56 -1.42 -26.59
N ASP A 19 16.43 -1.62 -27.28
CA ASP A 19 15.27 -2.32 -26.73
C ASP A 19 15.62 -3.78 -26.38
N GLN A 20 16.32 -4.51 -27.26
CA GLN A 20 16.68 -5.91 -26.98
C GLN A 20 17.65 -6.02 -25.80
N LYS A 21 18.68 -5.16 -25.72
CA LYS A 21 19.60 -5.16 -24.57
C LYS A 21 18.90 -4.77 -23.26
N ALA A 22 17.95 -3.84 -23.31
CA ALA A 22 17.17 -3.46 -22.13
C ALA A 22 16.25 -4.60 -21.68
N ILE A 23 15.64 -5.32 -22.63
CA ILE A 23 14.87 -6.54 -22.35
C ILE A 23 15.78 -7.60 -21.74
N ASP A 24 16.91 -7.93 -22.35
CA ASP A 24 17.83 -8.95 -21.85
C ASP A 24 18.34 -8.61 -20.44
N GLN A 25 18.62 -7.33 -20.17
CA GLN A 25 18.96 -6.85 -18.84
C GLN A 25 17.81 -7.01 -17.84
N ALA A 26 16.58 -6.66 -18.21
CA ALA A 26 15.42 -6.81 -17.32
C ALA A 26 15.15 -8.29 -17.00
N TRP A 27 15.25 -9.17 -17.99
CA TRP A 27 15.11 -10.62 -17.81
C TRP A 27 16.22 -11.20 -16.94
N ALA A 28 17.48 -10.77 -17.15
CA ALA A 28 18.60 -11.18 -16.31
C ALA A 28 18.40 -10.73 -14.85
N LYS A 29 17.88 -9.51 -14.61
CA LYS A 29 17.55 -9.04 -13.26
C LYS A 29 16.51 -9.92 -12.58
N GLU A 30 15.43 -10.27 -13.28
CA GLU A 30 14.38 -11.13 -12.72
C GLU A 30 14.93 -12.56 -12.43
N ALA A 31 15.80 -13.07 -13.30
CA ALA A 31 16.45 -14.37 -13.13
C ALA A 31 17.33 -14.45 -11.86
N VAL A 32 17.93 -13.34 -11.44
CA VAL A 32 18.67 -13.23 -10.17
C VAL A 32 17.72 -13.01 -8.98
N GLY A 33 16.69 -12.19 -9.17
CA GLY A 33 15.77 -11.79 -8.10
C GLY A 33 15.02 -12.98 -7.49
N TRP A 34 14.54 -13.91 -8.32
CA TRP A 34 13.75 -15.04 -7.82
C TRP A 34 14.53 -15.97 -6.87
N PRO A 35 15.71 -16.54 -7.25
CA PRO A 35 16.48 -17.40 -6.36
C PRO A 35 16.92 -16.69 -5.07
N LEU A 36 17.24 -15.40 -5.14
CA LEU A 36 17.57 -14.59 -3.97
C LEU A 36 16.40 -14.51 -2.99
N ARG A 37 15.21 -14.16 -3.48
CA ARG A 37 14.00 -14.08 -2.64
C ARG A 37 13.62 -15.43 -2.05
N GLU A 38 13.75 -16.51 -2.82
CA GLU A 38 13.45 -17.86 -2.36
C GLU A 38 14.37 -18.29 -1.21
N LEU A 39 15.68 -18.10 -1.38
CA LEU A 39 16.67 -18.37 -0.33
C LEU A 39 16.39 -17.51 0.91
N ALA A 40 16.20 -16.20 0.74
CA ALA A 40 15.98 -15.27 1.85
C ALA A 40 14.72 -15.63 2.65
N ALA A 41 13.61 -15.91 1.93
CA ALA A 41 12.36 -16.32 2.56
C ALA A 41 12.50 -17.64 3.31
N ASN A 42 13.23 -18.62 2.76
CA ASN A 42 13.45 -19.88 3.46
C ASN A 42 14.32 -19.69 4.70
N ILE A 43 15.38 -18.88 4.64
CA ILE A 43 16.21 -18.54 5.82
C ILE A 43 15.35 -17.93 6.92
N ILE A 44 14.52 -16.92 6.61
CA ILE A 44 13.62 -16.30 7.58
C ILE A 44 12.67 -17.35 8.20
N ARG A 45 12.11 -18.24 7.38
CA ARG A 45 11.22 -19.31 7.85
C ARG A 45 11.96 -20.33 8.73
N VAL A 46 13.20 -20.68 8.40
CA VAL A 46 14.02 -21.60 9.21
C VAL A 46 14.33 -20.96 10.56
N VAL A 47 14.73 -19.69 10.58
CA VAL A 47 14.95 -18.93 11.82
C VAL A 47 13.69 -18.87 12.68
N ARG A 48 12.52 -18.72 12.05
CA ARG A 48 11.21 -18.79 12.73
C ARG A 48 10.82 -20.21 13.20
N GLY A 49 11.46 -21.27 12.68
CA GLY A 49 11.14 -22.67 13.00
C GLY A 49 10.10 -23.35 12.09
N ALA A 50 9.80 -22.77 10.92
CA ALA A 50 8.82 -23.28 9.96
C ALA A 50 9.37 -23.41 8.51
N GLY A 51 10.69 -23.35 8.36
CA GLY A 51 11.36 -23.43 7.06
C GLY A 51 11.93 -24.81 6.76
N LYS A 52 12.45 -24.96 5.54
CA LYS A 52 13.02 -26.21 5.05
C LYS A 52 14.54 -26.11 5.06
N SER A 53 15.15 -26.44 6.21
CA SER A 53 16.61 -26.34 6.40
C SER A 53 17.41 -27.17 5.40
N TYR A 54 16.87 -28.32 4.98
CA TYR A 54 17.52 -29.20 3.99
C TYR A 54 17.56 -28.62 2.57
N GLU A 55 16.77 -27.59 2.25
CA GLU A 55 16.78 -26.92 0.92
C GLU A 55 17.84 -25.81 0.83
N ILE A 56 18.41 -25.36 1.96
CA ILE A 56 19.32 -24.20 1.99
C ILE A 56 20.51 -24.40 1.04
N ALA A 57 21.16 -25.57 1.08
CA ALA A 57 22.33 -25.84 0.24
C ALA A 57 21.98 -25.78 -1.26
N ALA A 58 20.83 -26.34 -1.66
CA ALA A 58 20.37 -26.30 -3.05
C ALA A 58 20.03 -24.87 -3.49
N GLN A 59 19.37 -24.09 -2.62
CA GLN A 59 19.03 -22.69 -2.89
C GLN A 59 20.28 -21.80 -3.02
N CYS A 60 21.32 -22.03 -2.21
CA CYS A 60 22.62 -21.35 -2.38
C CYS A 60 23.23 -21.62 -3.77
N VAL A 61 23.19 -22.87 -4.24
CA VAL A 61 23.66 -23.22 -5.59
C VAL A 61 22.84 -22.52 -6.67
N SER A 62 21.52 -22.44 -6.51
CA SER A 62 20.64 -21.73 -7.45
C SER A 62 20.97 -20.24 -7.54
N VAL A 63 21.25 -19.58 -6.41
CA VAL A 63 21.68 -18.18 -6.38
C VAL A 63 23.01 -18.00 -7.12
N ILE A 64 24.01 -18.84 -6.84
CA ILE A 64 25.32 -18.76 -7.51
C ILE A 64 25.16 -18.90 -9.03
N LYS A 65 24.37 -19.88 -9.49
CA LYS A 65 24.09 -20.08 -10.92
C LYS A 65 23.40 -18.88 -11.55
N ALA A 66 22.44 -18.27 -10.86
CA ALA A 66 21.75 -17.08 -11.34
C ALA A 66 22.67 -15.87 -11.48
N PHE A 67 23.56 -15.66 -10.50
CA PHE A 67 24.58 -14.62 -10.55
C PHE A 67 25.57 -14.84 -11.70
N GLN A 68 26.00 -16.09 -11.92
CA GLN A 68 26.86 -16.44 -13.05
C GLN A 68 26.17 -16.14 -14.38
N HIS A 69 24.92 -16.58 -14.55
CA HIS A 69 24.14 -16.31 -15.75
C HIS A 69 23.98 -14.80 -16.01
N TYR A 70 23.67 -14.01 -14.97
CA TYR A 70 23.59 -12.56 -15.09
C TYR A 70 24.89 -11.95 -15.62
N ARG A 71 26.02 -12.37 -15.06
CA ARG A 71 27.34 -11.90 -15.50
C ARG A 71 27.63 -12.29 -16.94
N ASP A 72 27.26 -13.50 -17.35
CA ASP A 72 27.46 -13.97 -18.73
C ASP A 72 26.61 -13.17 -19.74
N THR A 73 25.40 -12.75 -19.35
CA THR A 73 24.50 -11.95 -20.19
C THR A 73 24.85 -10.47 -20.22
N VAL A 74 25.13 -9.87 -19.05
CA VAL A 74 25.28 -8.41 -18.89
C VAL A 74 26.76 -7.98 -18.91
N GLY A 75 27.69 -8.91 -18.70
CA GLY A 75 29.14 -8.66 -18.66
C GLY A 75 29.67 -8.16 -17.31
N GLN A 76 28.79 -7.93 -16.33
CA GLN A 76 29.13 -7.46 -14.99
C GLN A 76 28.24 -8.13 -13.94
N TRP A 77 28.67 -8.08 -12.67
CA TRP A 77 27.83 -8.54 -11.57
C TRP A 77 26.66 -7.57 -11.31
N PRO A 78 25.54 -8.03 -10.71
CA PRO A 78 24.50 -7.14 -10.23
C PRO A 78 25.08 -6.13 -9.25
N SER A 79 24.66 -4.87 -9.35
CA SER A 79 25.00 -3.84 -8.39
C SER A 79 24.36 -4.12 -7.03
N SER A 80 24.90 -3.53 -5.96
CA SER A 80 24.31 -3.65 -4.61
C SER A 80 22.86 -3.17 -4.59
N TRP A 81 22.56 -2.07 -5.29
CA TRP A 81 21.20 -1.54 -5.41
C TRP A 81 20.24 -2.55 -6.06
N GLU A 82 20.66 -3.29 -7.08
CA GLU A 82 19.82 -4.31 -7.72
C GLU A 82 19.52 -5.48 -6.78
N ILE A 83 20.51 -5.88 -5.97
CA ILE A 83 20.35 -6.92 -4.96
C ILE A 83 19.41 -6.45 -3.84
N ASP A 84 19.61 -5.21 -3.36
CA ASP A 84 18.78 -4.59 -2.33
C ASP A 84 17.32 -4.48 -2.79
N GLN A 85 17.08 -4.04 -4.02
CA GLN A 85 15.74 -3.98 -4.61
C GLN A 85 15.12 -5.37 -4.77
N ALA A 86 15.90 -6.38 -5.17
CA ALA A 86 15.40 -7.75 -5.29
C ALA A 86 14.96 -8.34 -3.94
N LEU A 87 15.64 -7.96 -2.85
CA LEU A 87 15.37 -8.42 -1.49
C LEU A 87 14.44 -7.49 -0.69
N SER A 88 14.06 -6.35 -1.25
CA SER A 88 13.18 -5.39 -0.58
C SER A 88 11.82 -6.02 -0.29
N ILE A 89 11.44 -6.01 0.99
CA ILE A 89 10.12 -6.44 1.45
C ILE A 89 9.10 -5.31 1.30
N SER A 90 9.59 -4.06 1.16
CA SER A 90 8.75 -2.89 0.98
C SER A 90 7.96 -3.07 -0.31
N ARG A 91 6.64 -3.16 -0.18
CA ARG A 91 5.78 -3.20 -1.35
C ARG A 91 5.81 -1.80 -1.96
N GLU A 92 6.47 -1.64 -3.11
CA GLU A 92 6.32 -0.43 -3.91
C GLU A 92 4.82 -0.29 -4.22
N MET A 93 4.15 0.60 -3.49
CA MET A 93 2.74 0.90 -3.73
C MET A 93 2.67 1.74 -5.00
N HIS A 94 2.72 1.06 -6.15
CA HIS A 94 2.49 1.67 -7.46
C HIS A 94 1.01 2.07 -7.57
N GLY A 95 0.73 3.31 -7.19
CA GLY A 95 -0.58 3.95 -7.32
C GLY A 95 -0.47 5.40 -6.86
N GLN A 96 -1.39 6.28 -7.33
CA GLN A 96 -1.49 7.65 -6.84
C GLN A 96 -1.57 7.62 -5.31
N GLN A 97 -0.48 8.00 -4.65
CA GLN A 97 -0.34 8.06 -3.20
C GLN A 97 -1.39 9.03 -2.66
N THR A 98 -2.55 8.50 -2.32
CA THR A 98 -3.47 9.21 -1.45
C THR A 98 -2.96 8.92 -0.05
N TYR A 99 -2.51 9.96 0.65
CA TYR A 99 -2.09 9.89 2.05
C TYR A 99 -3.32 9.62 2.93
N ASP A 100 -3.88 8.41 2.82
CA ASP A 100 -5.04 7.98 3.57
C ASP A 100 -4.64 7.14 4.80
N GLU A 101 -5.62 6.84 5.65
CA GLU A 101 -5.41 6.03 6.86
C GLU A 101 -4.91 4.62 6.54
N ALA A 102 -5.26 4.07 5.38
CA ALA A 102 -4.81 2.75 4.95
C ALA A 102 -3.31 2.76 4.65
N TRP A 103 -2.82 3.81 3.99
CA TRP A 103 -1.40 4.02 3.74
C TRP A 103 -0.60 4.16 5.05
N GLN A 104 -1.06 5.00 5.98
CA GLN A 104 -0.40 5.18 7.28
C GLN A 104 -0.33 3.86 8.06
N ARG A 105 -1.42 3.08 8.04
CA ARG A 105 -1.47 1.77 8.69
C ARG A 105 -0.47 0.78 8.07
N GLU A 106 -0.29 0.81 6.76
CA GLU A 106 0.66 -0.08 6.09
C GLU A 106 2.11 0.34 6.38
N GLN A 107 2.42 1.64 6.37
CA GLN A 107 3.73 2.17 6.77
C GLN A 107 4.10 1.79 8.22
N ALA A 108 3.15 1.90 9.14
CA ALA A 108 3.36 1.50 10.52
C ALA A 108 3.59 -0.01 10.67
N ARG A 109 2.91 -0.85 9.86
CA ARG A 109 3.17 -2.30 9.79
C ARG A 109 4.56 -2.61 9.25
N ASP A 110 4.97 -1.95 8.18
CA ASP A 110 6.30 -2.12 7.59
C ASP A 110 7.40 -1.76 8.60
N THR A 111 7.19 -0.70 9.39
CA THR A 111 8.09 -0.30 10.48
C THR A 111 8.19 -1.40 11.55
N VAL A 112 7.07 -1.99 11.96
CA VAL A 112 7.07 -3.13 12.91
C VAL A 112 7.84 -4.32 12.33
N ILE A 113 7.60 -4.67 11.06
CA ILE A 113 8.24 -5.81 10.40
C ILE A 113 9.76 -5.59 10.31
N ARG A 114 10.20 -4.41 9.88
CA ARG A 114 11.63 -4.06 9.81
C ARG A 114 12.33 -4.16 11.16
N GLY A 115 11.74 -3.57 12.20
CA GLY A 115 12.27 -3.64 13.56
C GLY A 115 12.37 -5.09 14.06
N ALA A 116 11.33 -5.90 13.83
CA ALA A 116 11.33 -7.32 14.22
C ALA A 116 12.38 -8.15 13.46
N LEU A 117 12.57 -7.89 12.16
CA LEU A 117 13.62 -8.52 11.36
C LEU A 117 15.01 -8.11 11.83
N GLN A 118 15.23 -6.83 12.15
CA GLN A 118 16.50 -6.34 12.68
C GLN A 118 16.83 -6.98 14.03
N VAL A 119 15.86 -7.11 14.94
CA VAL A 119 16.03 -7.84 16.22
C VAL A 119 16.43 -9.28 15.96
N SER A 120 15.71 -9.96 15.06
CA SER A 120 15.97 -11.38 14.73
C SER A 120 17.37 -11.56 14.15
N ALA A 121 17.76 -10.72 13.19
CA ALA A 121 19.10 -10.73 12.60
C ALA A 121 20.18 -10.45 13.64
N SER A 122 20.00 -9.42 14.47
CA SER A 122 20.96 -9.04 15.52
C SER A 122 21.17 -10.16 16.54
N ARG A 123 20.12 -10.91 16.89
CA ARG A 123 20.21 -12.07 17.78
C ARG A 123 21.00 -13.23 17.17
N LEU A 124 20.81 -13.49 15.87
CA LEU A 124 21.55 -14.55 15.18
C LEU A 124 23.07 -14.31 15.20
N VAL A 125 23.50 -13.04 15.22
CA VAL A 125 24.92 -12.67 15.20
C VAL A 125 25.44 -12.08 16.51
N GLY A 126 24.65 -12.08 17.59
CA GLY A 126 25.05 -11.60 18.92
C GLY A 126 25.27 -10.09 19.05
N GLN A 127 24.56 -9.27 18.28
CA GLN A 127 24.75 -7.81 18.23
C GLN A 127 23.75 -7.04 19.11
N ASN A 128 24.01 -6.96 20.42
CA ASN A 128 23.11 -6.34 21.40
C ASN A 128 22.71 -4.89 21.05
N THR A 129 23.63 -4.03 20.62
CA THR A 129 23.28 -2.63 20.29
C THR A 129 22.27 -2.52 19.13
N GLN A 130 22.43 -3.37 18.12
CA GLN A 130 21.53 -3.37 16.96
C GLN A 130 20.16 -4.00 17.31
N GLU A 131 20.13 -4.94 18.26
CA GLU A 131 18.89 -5.45 18.83
C GLU A 131 18.08 -4.34 19.50
N GLN A 132 18.72 -3.52 20.35
CA GLN A 132 18.06 -2.41 21.04
C GLN A 132 17.44 -1.43 20.04
N ARG A 133 18.17 -1.09 18.97
CA ARG A 133 17.67 -0.22 17.90
C ARG A 133 16.47 -0.83 17.19
N GLY A 134 16.55 -2.10 16.79
CA GLY A 134 15.44 -2.80 16.14
C GLY A 134 14.20 -2.90 17.03
N ARG A 135 14.40 -3.07 18.35
CA ARG A 135 13.30 -3.07 19.33
C ARG A 135 12.63 -1.71 19.43
N SER A 136 13.39 -0.61 19.44
CA SER A 136 12.82 0.73 19.42
C SER A 136 12.00 0.99 18.15
N GLU A 137 12.55 0.68 16.97
CA GLU A 137 11.84 0.81 15.68
C GLU A 137 10.54 0.01 15.67
N MET A 138 10.57 -1.23 16.13
CA MET A 138 9.37 -2.08 16.25
C MET A 138 8.31 -1.48 17.19
N MET A 139 8.73 -0.94 18.34
CA MET A 139 7.81 -0.34 19.31
C MET A 139 7.23 0.98 18.81
N ASP A 140 8.00 1.77 18.05
CA ASP A 140 7.52 3.02 17.45
C ASP A 140 6.40 2.74 16.44
N GLY A 141 6.58 1.75 15.55
CA GLY A 141 5.52 1.32 14.64
C GLY A 141 4.27 0.76 15.35
N LEU A 142 4.44 0.09 16.50
CA LEU A 142 3.30 -0.39 17.30
C LEU A 142 2.50 0.78 17.90
N ARG A 143 3.18 1.80 18.43
CA ARG A 143 2.52 3.01 18.96
C ARG A 143 1.73 3.74 17.88
N GLU A 144 2.28 3.83 16.67
CA GLU A 144 1.59 4.43 15.53
C GLU A 144 0.31 3.65 15.15
N LEU A 145 0.37 2.31 15.12
CA LEU A 145 -0.81 1.48 14.90
C LEU A 145 -1.89 1.65 16.00
N GLU A 146 -1.48 1.82 17.25
CA GLU A 146 -2.39 2.08 18.36
C GLU A 146 -3.07 3.45 18.22
N GLN A 147 -2.31 4.50 17.87
CA GLN A 147 -2.83 5.83 17.62
C GLN A 147 -3.86 5.84 16.48
N ILE A 148 -3.53 5.21 15.34
CA ILE A 148 -4.46 5.07 14.22
C ILE A 148 -5.76 4.41 14.68
N ARG A 149 -5.70 3.30 15.44
CA ARG A 149 -6.88 2.61 15.96
C ARG A 149 -7.71 3.47 16.92
N GLU A 150 -7.06 4.28 17.75
CA GLU A 150 -7.75 5.21 18.65
C GLU A 150 -8.47 6.31 17.89
N GLU A 151 -7.84 6.87 16.86
CA GLU A 151 -8.45 7.88 16.00
C GLU A 151 -9.66 7.32 15.23
N THR A 152 -9.54 6.13 14.63
CA THR A 152 -10.67 5.48 13.94
C THR A 152 -11.84 5.27 14.91
N ARG A 153 -11.56 4.82 16.15
CA ARG A 153 -12.58 4.64 17.19
C ARG A 153 -13.26 5.94 17.59
N LYS A 154 -12.50 7.04 17.75
CA LYS A 154 -13.04 8.36 18.09
C LYS A 154 -13.94 8.89 16.97
N ARG A 155 -13.49 8.83 15.70
CA ARG A 155 -14.28 9.27 14.53
C ARG A 155 -15.59 8.47 14.41
N ALA A 156 -15.53 7.15 14.54
CA ALA A 156 -16.74 6.32 14.50
C ALA A 156 -17.74 6.67 15.62
N ALA A 157 -17.25 6.97 16.83
CA ALA A 157 -18.10 7.39 17.95
C ALA A 157 -18.74 8.78 17.72
N GLU A 158 -18.01 9.70 17.09
CA GLU A 158 -18.51 11.03 16.71
C GLU A 158 -19.56 10.94 15.59
N GLU A 159 -19.31 10.14 14.56
CA GLU A 159 -20.25 9.86 13.48
C GLU A 159 -21.54 9.21 14.02
N GLU A 160 -21.42 8.25 14.95
CA GLU A 160 -22.58 7.64 15.56
C GLU A 160 -23.38 8.65 16.39
N LYS A 161 -22.72 9.51 17.17
CA LYS A 161 -23.37 10.61 17.89
C LYS A 161 -24.08 11.56 16.93
N ALA A 162 -23.42 11.98 15.85
CA ALA A 162 -23.99 12.84 14.82
C ALA A 162 -25.21 12.19 14.14
N ARG A 163 -25.13 10.89 13.81
CA ARG A 163 -26.24 10.11 13.24
C ARG A 163 -27.42 10.01 14.21
N ARG A 164 -27.15 9.78 15.50
CA ARG A 164 -28.20 9.74 16.54
C ARG A 164 -28.89 11.10 16.70
N LEU A 165 -28.13 12.19 16.62
CA LEU A 165 -28.68 13.56 16.69
C LEU A 165 -29.51 13.90 15.45
N SER A 166 -29.07 13.54 14.24
CA SER A 166 -29.82 13.80 13.01
C SER A 166 -31.12 13.02 12.94
N LEU A 167 -31.14 11.76 13.39
CA LEU A 167 -32.36 10.94 13.50
C LEU A 167 -33.36 11.49 14.54
N LYS A 168 -32.87 12.08 15.64
CA LYS A 168 -33.74 12.74 16.63
C LYS A 168 -34.31 14.06 16.10
N ALA A 169 -33.54 14.79 15.30
CA ALA A 169 -34.01 16.04 14.69
C ALA A 169 -35.10 15.80 13.64
N SER A 170 -35.00 14.73 12.83
CA SER A 170 -36.02 14.36 11.84
C SER A 170 -37.29 13.74 12.45
N ALA A 171 -37.19 13.17 13.67
CA ALA A 171 -38.32 12.60 14.41
C ALA A 171 -39.14 13.63 15.22
N SER A 172 -38.79 14.92 15.23
CA SER A 172 -39.59 15.94 15.91
C SER A 172 -40.93 16.17 15.20
N PRO A 173 -42.07 16.03 15.90
CA PRO A 173 -43.37 16.10 15.26
C PRO A 173 -43.68 17.55 14.87
N SER A 174 -44.03 17.72 13.60
CA SER A 174 -44.78 18.85 13.03
C SER A 174 -45.82 19.39 14.03
N LYS A 175 -45.45 20.45 14.76
CA LYS A 175 -46.35 21.14 15.70
C LYS A 175 -47.28 22.04 14.88
N LYS A 176 -48.56 21.62 14.83
CA LYS A 176 -49.78 22.46 14.68
C LYS A 176 -49.90 23.30 13.40
N ARG A 177 -50.44 22.71 12.32
CA ARG A 177 -51.26 23.47 11.35
C ARG A 177 -52.53 23.93 12.08
N GLY A 178 -52.68 25.24 12.21
CA GLY A 178 -53.75 25.90 12.95
C GLY A 178 -55.16 25.52 12.48
N LYS A 179 -56.07 25.43 13.44
CA LYS A 179 -57.53 25.34 13.24
C LYS A 179 -57.98 26.47 12.29
N ARG A 180 -58.40 26.12 11.08
CA ARG A 180 -59.05 27.04 10.14
C ARG A 180 -60.47 27.29 10.66
N LYS A 181 -60.75 28.50 11.15
CA LYS A 181 -62.10 28.96 11.50
C LYS A 181 -62.99 28.87 10.26
N THR A 182 -64.02 28.03 10.29
CA THR A 182 -65.12 28.03 9.33
C THR A 182 -66.01 29.23 9.62
N LEU A 183 -65.92 30.26 8.77
CA LEU A 183 -66.92 31.31 8.65
C LEU A 183 -68.13 30.74 7.89
N THR A 184 -69.24 30.52 8.59
CA THR A 184 -70.54 30.23 7.99
C THR A 184 -71.09 31.48 7.29
N PRO A 185 -71.59 31.40 6.05
CA PRO A 185 -72.24 32.52 5.40
C PRO A 185 -73.70 32.67 5.88
N ARG A 186 -74.06 33.93 6.10
CA ARG A 186 -75.36 34.47 6.52
C ARG A 186 -76.40 34.22 5.42
N LYS A 187 -77.44 33.41 5.69
CA LYS A 187 -78.63 33.30 4.82
C LYS A 187 -79.67 34.32 5.30
N LYS A 188 -80.12 35.19 4.38
CA LYS A 188 -81.14 36.23 4.62
C LYS A 188 -82.56 35.60 4.78
N PRO A 189 -83.50 36.31 5.43
CA PRO A 189 -84.76 35.75 5.92
C PRO A 189 -85.91 35.83 4.90
N ASP A 190 -86.86 34.89 5.05
CA ASP A 190 -88.34 35.01 4.96
C ASP A 190 -89.00 35.45 3.63
N PRO A 191 -90.21 34.95 3.28
CA PRO A 191 -91.38 35.07 4.14
C PRO A 191 -92.28 33.85 4.30
N ASP A 192 -92.77 33.78 5.54
CA ASP A 192 -94.00 33.13 5.95
C ASP A 192 -95.19 33.88 5.34
N VAL A 193 -96.02 33.19 4.53
CA VAL A 193 -97.42 33.58 4.30
C VAL A 193 -98.27 32.32 4.33
N SER A 194 -99.16 32.34 5.30
CA SER A 194 -100.07 31.33 5.82
C SER A 194 -101.36 31.12 5.01
N PHE A 195 -101.98 29.96 5.31
CA PHE A 195 -103.35 29.45 5.08
C PHE A 195 -103.60 28.59 3.83
#